data_AF-A0AAP0P1W8-F1
#
_entry.id   AF-A0AAP0P1W8-F1
#
_cell.length_a   1.000
_cell.length_b   1.000
_cell.length_c   1.000
_cell.angle_alpha   90.00
_cell.angle_beta   90.00
_cell.angle_gamma   90.00
#
_symmetry.space_group_name_H-M   'P 1'
#
loop_
_entity.id
_entity.type
_entity.pdbx_description
1 polymer ?
#
loop_
_entity_poly.entity_id
_entity_poly.type
_entity_poly.pdbx_seq_one_letter_code
_entity_poly.pdbx_strand_id
1 'polypeptide(L)'
;MSGDEGVKMEEANKESVVLMWGYLPGASTQRTPLLSPTIVRLPDSERVGDSWRDVCGGGCGFAMAISESGKLITWGSTDDMGQSYVTSGKHGEIPEPFPLPTEASIVKAAAGWAHCVSATDAGEVYTWGWKECVPTGKVVGGDHPSLGSLEKDLHDKHNSFSTEQVSPRSQSSKVIGGTVTGLVNRVSGEETTKRRRISSAKQASDSSALSEETLSALPCLVALNTGVRIINVAAGGRHTLSLSVSDVGQVWGWGYGGEGQLGLGSRIRMVSSPHPVPCIDSSAYVKERPPSVTRGSMSSEAQVYKAPGTYVKGIACGGRHSAVITDAGAVLTFGWGLYGQCGQGSTDDELSPLCVSSLLGIQIKGIAAGLWHTVCISADGDVYSFGGNQFGQLGTGADQAEVLP
;
A
#
# COMPACT_ATOMS: atom_id res chain seq x y z
N MET A 1 -43.54 50.62 3.73
CA MET A 1 -42.12 50.43 3.39
C MET A 1 -41.41 49.95 4.65
N SER A 2 -41.38 48.63 4.85
CA SER A 2 -40.60 47.97 5.89
C SER A 2 -39.37 47.37 5.22
N GLY A 3 -38.18 47.85 5.59
CA GLY A 3 -36.93 47.31 5.07
C GLY A 3 -36.69 45.91 5.64
N ASP A 4 -36.47 44.95 4.75
CA ASP A 4 -36.00 43.61 5.11
C ASP A 4 -34.47 43.65 5.13
N GLU A 5 -33.89 43.93 6.29
CA GLU A 5 -32.43 43.81 6.48
C GLU A 5 -32.07 42.34 6.64
N GLY A 6 -31.93 41.66 5.50
CA GLY A 6 -31.44 40.30 5.43
C GLY A 6 -30.04 40.21 6.04
N VAL A 7 -29.97 39.65 7.25
CA VAL A 7 -28.72 39.33 7.94
C VAL A 7 -27.96 38.32 7.09
N LYS A 8 -26.93 38.79 6.37
CA LYS A 8 -25.92 37.92 5.79
C LYS A 8 -25.20 37.22 6.95
N MET A 9 -25.50 35.93 7.11
CA MET A 9 -24.68 35.04 7.91
C MET A 9 -23.31 34.97 7.22
N GLU A 10 -22.29 35.56 7.82
CA GLU A 10 -20.92 35.34 7.34
C GLU A 10 -20.62 33.85 7.44
N GLU A 11 -20.22 33.23 6.32
CA GLU A 11 -19.57 31.93 6.36
C GLU A 11 -18.27 32.11 7.14
N ALA A 12 -18.29 31.71 8.41
CA ALA A 12 -17.12 31.70 9.26
C ALA A 12 -16.05 30.83 8.58
N ASN A 13 -14.96 31.47 8.15
CA ASN A 13 -13.83 30.81 7.50
C ASN A 13 -13.30 29.73 8.44
N LYS A 14 -13.60 28.45 8.15
CA LYS A 14 -13.16 27.33 8.97
C LYS A 14 -11.70 27.05 8.66
N GLU A 15 -10.79 27.56 9.48
CA GLU A 15 -9.38 27.21 9.39
C GLU A 15 -9.19 25.72 9.72
N SER A 16 -8.79 24.95 8.70
CA SER A 16 -8.35 23.57 8.87
C SER A 16 -7.01 23.52 9.59
N VAL A 17 -6.92 22.71 10.66
CA VAL A 17 -5.68 22.52 11.44
C VAL A 17 -5.22 21.07 11.31
N VAL A 18 -3.96 20.88 10.92
CA VAL A 18 -3.30 19.57 10.95
C VAL A 18 -2.60 19.37 12.30
N LEU A 19 -2.82 18.21 12.90
CA LEU A 19 -2.26 17.80 14.18
C LEU A 19 -1.43 16.52 13.98
N MET A 20 -0.29 16.43 14.66
CA MET A 20 0.56 15.23 14.70
C MET A 20 0.82 14.77 16.14
N TRP A 21 0.92 13.46 16.35
CA TRP A 21 1.24 12.82 17.62
C TRP A 21 1.81 11.41 17.37
N GLY A 22 2.28 10.75 18.43
CA GLY A 22 2.84 9.39 18.37
C GLY A 22 4.29 9.34 17.91
N TYR A 23 4.74 8.16 17.46
CA TYR A 23 6.12 7.94 17.02
C TYR A 23 6.29 8.34 15.56
N LEU A 24 6.84 9.54 15.35
CA LEU A 24 7.31 10.03 14.07
C LEU A 24 8.84 10.11 14.13
N PRO A 25 9.58 9.07 13.67
CA PRO A 25 11.04 9.15 13.56
C PRO A 25 11.41 10.34 12.69
N GLY A 26 12.42 11.09 13.15
CA GLY A 26 12.76 12.37 12.53
C GLY A 26 11.79 13.53 12.76
N ALA A 27 10.73 13.41 13.58
CA ALA A 27 9.97 14.57 14.12
C ALA A 27 10.44 15.03 15.51
N SER A 28 11.47 14.36 16.03
CA SER A 28 12.22 14.74 17.23
C SER A 28 13.67 14.30 17.03
N THR A 29 14.63 15.22 17.23
CA THR A 29 16.07 14.94 17.25
C THR A 29 16.47 13.85 18.26
N GLN A 30 15.62 13.60 19.26
CA GLN A 30 15.79 12.55 20.26
C GLN A 30 15.07 11.24 19.89
N ARG A 31 14.37 11.21 18.75
CA ARG A 31 13.47 10.13 18.30
C ARG A 31 12.47 9.71 19.38
N THR A 32 12.01 10.67 20.19
CA THR A 32 10.99 10.46 21.22
C THR A 32 9.59 10.62 20.62
N PRO A 33 8.59 9.80 21.02
CA PRO A 33 7.22 9.96 20.55
C PRO A 33 6.59 11.24 21.09
N LEU A 34 5.80 11.90 20.23
CA LEU A 34 4.97 13.05 20.61
C LEU A 34 3.79 12.56 21.45
N LEU A 35 3.83 12.81 22.77
CA LEU A 35 2.82 12.32 23.72
C LEU A 35 1.50 13.12 23.72
N SER A 36 1.42 14.19 22.95
CA SER A 36 0.24 15.06 22.82
C SER A 36 0.09 15.60 21.40
N PRO A 37 -1.15 15.86 20.93
CA PRO A 37 -1.39 16.51 19.64
C PRO A 37 -0.62 17.83 19.51
N THR A 38 0.18 17.94 18.46
CA THR A 38 1.04 19.09 18.16
C THR A 38 0.65 19.68 16.82
N ILE A 39 0.49 21.00 16.74
CA ILE A 39 0.07 21.69 15.50
C ILE A 39 1.17 21.63 14.45
N VAL A 40 0.82 21.12 13.26
CA VAL A 40 1.67 21.14 12.06
C VAL A 40 1.43 22.46 11.33
N ARG A 41 2.48 23.28 11.22
CA ARG A 41 2.42 24.55 10.48
C ARG A 41 2.79 24.32 9.01
N LEU A 42 2.18 25.11 8.12
CA LEU A 42 2.64 25.20 6.74
C LEU A 42 4.05 25.82 6.69
N PRO A 43 4.90 25.41 5.73
CA PRO A 43 6.24 25.99 5.56
C PRO A 43 6.17 27.47 5.14
N ASP A 44 7.09 28.29 5.65
CA ASP A 44 7.19 29.74 5.36
C ASP A 44 7.45 30.06 3.88
N SER A 45 7.85 29.07 3.08
CA SER A 45 8.02 29.19 1.62
C SER A 45 6.70 29.19 0.85
N GLU A 46 5.59 28.84 1.49
CA GLU A 46 4.26 28.90 0.88
C GLU A 46 3.64 30.29 0.93
N ARG A 47 2.69 30.53 0.01
CA ARG A 47 2.08 31.85 -0.13
C ARG A 47 1.40 32.27 1.16
N VAL A 48 1.60 33.52 1.57
CA VAL A 48 0.88 34.16 2.67
C VAL A 48 -0.62 34.00 2.44
N GLY A 49 -1.26 33.13 3.24
CA GLY A 49 -2.69 32.81 3.14
C GLY A 49 -3.04 31.42 2.59
N ASP A 50 -2.08 30.51 2.34
CA ASP A 50 -2.41 29.09 2.10
C ASP A 50 -2.88 28.40 3.40
N SER A 51 -3.65 27.32 3.28
CA SER A 51 -4.23 26.58 4.41
C SER A 51 -4.27 25.07 4.12
N TRP A 52 -4.64 24.25 5.10
CA TRP A 52 -4.69 22.79 4.93
C TRP A 52 -6.00 22.34 4.26
N ARG A 53 -5.90 21.50 3.22
CA ARG A 53 -7.05 20.87 2.56
C ARG A 53 -7.36 19.49 3.12
N ASP A 54 -6.34 18.63 3.20
CA ASP A 54 -6.51 17.21 3.53
C ASP A 54 -5.27 16.64 4.21
N VAL A 55 -5.45 15.57 5.00
CA VAL A 55 -4.37 14.76 5.56
C VAL A 55 -4.36 13.40 4.89
N CYS A 56 -3.18 12.97 4.44
CA CYS A 56 -3.02 11.73 3.71
C CYS A 56 -2.50 10.63 4.65
N GLY A 57 -2.82 9.37 4.35
CA GLY A 57 -2.25 8.24 5.08
C GLY A 57 -0.73 8.28 5.03
N GLY A 58 -0.09 8.39 6.20
CA GLY A 58 1.36 8.38 6.38
C GLY A 58 1.92 6.95 6.33
N GLY A 59 3.10 6.80 5.75
CA GLY A 59 3.79 5.52 5.65
C GLY A 59 4.54 5.16 6.94
N CYS A 60 5.45 4.20 6.85
CA CYS A 60 6.33 3.90 7.98
C CYS A 60 7.31 5.07 8.22
N GLY A 61 7.06 5.85 9.27
CA GLY A 61 7.98 6.85 9.79
C GLY A 61 7.80 8.28 9.28
N PHE A 62 6.81 8.55 8.44
CA PHE A 62 6.58 9.88 7.87
C PHE A 62 5.09 10.14 7.61
N ALA A 63 4.73 11.41 7.45
CA ALA A 63 3.37 11.86 7.18
C ALA A 63 3.32 12.78 5.95
N MET A 64 2.13 12.92 5.38
CA MET A 64 1.87 13.79 4.24
C MET A 64 0.53 14.53 4.41
N ALA A 65 0.45 15.75 3.89
CA ALA A 65 -0.78 16.53 3.82
C ALA A 65 -0.84 17.31 2.50
N ILE A 66 -2.02 17.80 2.16
CA ILE A 66 -2.28 18.59 0.95
C ILE A 66 -2.73 19.98 1.38
N SER A 67 -2.15 21.03 0.81
CA SER A 67 -2.61 22.42 1.03
C SER A 67 -3.75 22.80 0.08
N GLU A 68 -4.44 23.91 0.36
CA GLU A 68 -5.50 24.42 -0.53
C GLU A 68 -4.97 24.92 -1.87
N SER A 69 -3.70 25.35 -1.94
CA SER A 69 -3.02 25.57 -3.22
C SER A 69 -2.73 24.27 -4.01
N GLY A 70 -3.07 23.09 -3.48
CA GLY A 70 -2.91 21.80 -4.14
C GLY A 70 -1.51 21.22 -4.05
N LYS A 71 -0.66 21.69 -3.14
CA LYS A 71 0.69 21.16 -2.97
C LYS A 71 0.73 19.98 -2.01
N LEU A 72 1.55 18.99 -2.34
CA LEU A 72 1.88 17.89 -1.42
C LEU A 72 3.00 18.34 -0.48
N ILE A 73 2.77 18.22 0.82
CA ILE A 73 3.72 18.59 1.88
C ILE A 73 4.01 17.34 2.72
N THR A 74 5.28 17.08 3.02
CA THR A 74 5.72 15.87 3.73
C THR A 74 6.68 16.19 4.88
N TRP A 75 6.67 15.36 5.93
CA TRP A 75 7.57 15.46 7.08
C TRP A 75 7.76 14.10 7.76
N GLY A 76 8.79 13.99 8.60
CA GLY A 76 9.28 12.75 9.19
C GLY A 76 10.47 12.18 8.41
N SER A 77 10.98 11.04 8.88
CA SER A 77 12.20 10.42 8.34
C SER A 77 12.18 8.90 8.46
N THR A 78 12.75 8.24 7.46
CA THR A 78 12.96 6.79 7.42
C THR A 78 14.43 6.48 7.79
N ASP A 79 14.96 7.14 8.81
CA ASP A 79 16.40 7.19 9.11
C ASP A 79 16.98 5.93 9.77
N ASP A 80 16.18 4.87 9.93
CA ASP A 80 16.63 3.56 10.37
C ASP A 80 16.68 2.52 9.22
N MET A 81 17.90 2.02 8.99
CA MET A 81 18.21 0.81 8.19
C MET A 81 18.01 0.88 6.66
N GLY A 82 18.31 2.03 6.04
CA GLY A 82 18.63 2.08 4.60
C GLY A 82 17.46 1.84 3.65
N GLN A 83 16.23 1.88 4.14
CA GLN A 83 15.02 1.73 3.33
C GLN A 83 14.27 3.07 3.24
N SER A 84 14.23 3.61 2.02
CA SER A 84 13.23 4.59 1.57
C SER A 84 13.40 6.10 1.87
N TYR A 85 14.63 6.63 1.77
CA TYR A 85 14.88 8.10 1.70
C TYR A 85 14.10 8.85 0.59
N VAL A 86 13.49 8.15 -0.37
CA VAL A 86 12.76 8.74 -1.50
C VAL A 86 11.27 8.90 -1.22
N THR A 87 10.65 8.09 -0.35
CA THR A 87 9.18 8.15 -0.12
C THR A 87 8.75 9.42 0.60
N SER A 88 9.50 9.84 1.61
CA SER A 88 9.20 11.04 2.41
C SER A 88 9.82 12.32 1.86
N GLY A 89 10.92 12.23 1.11
CA GLY A 89 11.86 13.34 0.96
C GLY A 89 12.73 13.53 2.22
N LYS A 90 13.73 14.41 2.17
CA LYS A 90 14.76 14.57 3.22
C LYS A 90 14.40 15.66 4.25
N HIS A 91 13.16 15.69 4.73
CA HIS A 91 12.61 16.88 5.39
C HIS A 91 12.71 16.90 6.93
N GLY A 92 12.98 15.75 7.57
CA GLY A 92 13.15 15.70 9.03
C GLY A 92 11.89 16.18 9.76
N GLU A 93 12.03 17.07 10.75
CA GLU A 93 10.90 17.48 11.60
C GLU A 93 9.95 18.46 10.91
N ILE A 94 10.40 19.09 9.81
CA ILE A 94 9.78 20.28 9.23
C ILE A 94 8.93 19.86 8.02
N PRO A 95 7.64 20.21 7.98
CA PRO A 95 6.81 20.09 6.78
C PRO A 95 7.39 20.91 5.65
N GLU A 96 7.79 20.25 4.56
CA GLU A 96 8.30 20.91 3.36
C GLU A 96 7.52 20.45 2.11
N PRO A 97 7.40 21.28 1.07
CA PRO A 97 6.75 20.88 -0.18
C PRO A 97 7.56 19.78 -0.88
N PHE A 98 6.89 18.67 -1.23
CA PHE A 98 7.53 17.55 -1.92
C PHE A 98 7.57 17.79 -3.43
N PRO A 99 8.75 17.71 -4.08
CA PRO A 99 8.92 18.11 -5.49
C PRO A 99 8.43 17.02 -6.46
N LEU A 100 7.13 17.03 -6.77
CA LEU A 100 6.57 16.25 -7.86
C LEU A 100 6.88 16.92 -9.22
N PRO A 101 7.12 16.15 -10.30
CA PRO A 101 7.37 16.68 -11.64
C PRO A 101 6.05 17.06 -12.35
N THR A 102 5.27 17.92 -11.70
CA THR A 102 4.03 18.49 -12.24
C THR A 102 3.69 19.79 -11.52
N GLU A 103 3.07 20.73 -12.24
CA GLU A 103 2.47 21.96 -11.69
C GLU A 103 0.97 21.79 -11.42
N ALA A 104 0.40 20.60 -11.70
CA ALA A 104 -1.01 20.30 -11.48
C ALA A 104 -1.34 20.13 -9.98
N SER A 105 -2.54 20.52 -9.57
CA SER A 105 -2.92 20.46 -8.15
C SER A 105 -3.11 19.02 -7.71
N ILE A 106 -2.46 18.63 -6.61
CA ILE A 106 -2.70 17.33 -5.96
C ILE A 106 -4.04 17.37 -5.24
N VAL A 107 -4.87 16.36 -5.50
CA VAL A 107 -6.22 16.23 -4.90
C VAL A 107 -6.33 15.02 -3.98
N LYS A 108 -5.49 13.99 -4.18
CA LYS A 108 -5.34 12.85 -3.27
C LYS A 108 -3.90 12.36 -3.25
N ALA A 109 -3.47 11.85 -2.10
CA ALA A 109 -2.23 11.08 -1.97
C ALA A 109 -2.37 10.00 -0.90
N ALA A 110 -1.55 8.96 -1.00
CA ALA A 110 -1.46 7.89 -0.01
C ALA A 110 -0.01 7.38 0.06
N ALA A 111 0.47 7.11 1.27
CA ALA A 111 1.73 6.42 1.50
C ALA A 111 1.48 4.99 2.00
N GLY A 112 2.26 4.06 1.48
CA GLY A 112 2.34 2.68 1.91
C GLY A 112 3.59 2.43 2.76
N TRP A 113 3.99 1.17 2.89
CA TRP A 113 5.25 0.83 3.58
C TRP A 113 6.49 1.15 2.73
N ALA A 114 6.45 0.83 1.43
CA ALA A 114 7.60 0.91 0.52
C ALA A 114 7.49 2.02 -0.55
N HIS A 115 6.33 2.66 -0.71
CA HIS A 115 6.06 3.59 -1.80
C HIS A 115 4.96 4.59 -1.46
N CYS A 116 4.83 5.61 -2.29
CA CYS A 116 3.76 6.60 -2.26
C CYS A 116 3.08 6.70 -3.62
N VAL A 117 1.86 7.23 -3.60
CA VAL A 117 1.06 7.54 -4.77
C VAL A 117 0.34 8.87 -4.58
N SER A 118 0.19 9.66 -5.64
CA SER A 118 -0.66 10.86 -5.67
C SER A 118 -1.48 10.92 -6.96
N ALA A 119 -2.61 11.63 -6.90
CA ALA A 119 -3.46 11.94 -8.04
C ALA A 119 -3.65 13.46 -8.18
N THR A 120 -3.61 13.95 -9.42
CA THR A 120 -3.81 15.37 -9.77
C THR A 120 -5.28 15.68 -10.05
N ASP A 121 -5.63 16.97 -10.07
CA ASP A 121 -6.93 17.49 -10.52
C ASP A 121 -7.24 17.15 -12.00
N ALA A 122 -6.21 17.04 -12.84
CA ALA A 122 -6.31 16.50 -14.20
C ALA A 122 -6.61 14.98 -14.25
N GLY A 123 -6.49 14.28 -13.12
CA GLY A 123 -6.70 12.84 -12.99
C GLY A 123 -5.48 11.98 -13.37
N GLU A 124 -4.29 12.57 -13.44
CA GLU A 124 -3.02 11.88 -13.61
C GLU A 124 -2.57 11.24 -12.30
N VAL A 125 -1.71 10.22 -12.35
CA VAL A 125 -1.18 9.56 -11.14
C VAL A 125 0.33 9.51 -11.16
N TYR A 126 0.94 9.87 -10.03
CA TYR A 126 2.38 9.76 -9.81
C TYR A 126 2.66 8.73 -8.72
N THR A 127 3.72 7.93 -8.89
CA THR A 127 4.20 6.96 -7.90
C THR A 127 5.71 7.07 -7.70
N TRP A 128 6.17 6.88 -6.45
CA TRP A 128 7.59 6.91 -6.08
C TRP A 128 7.87 6.02 -4.87
N GLY A 129 9.14 5.71 -4.62
CA GLY A 129 9.55 4.75 -3.59
C GLY A 129 10.22 3.54 -4.21
N TRP A 130 10.02 2.34 -3.67
CA TRP A 130 10.77 1.15 -4.14
C TRP A 130 10.44 0.83 -5.60
N LYS A 131 11.46 0.47 -6.39
CA LYS A 131 11.34 0.17 -7.82
C LYS A 131 10.30 -0.90 -8.13
N GLU A 132 10.13 -1.90 -7.26
CA GLU A 132 9.11 -2.95 -7.45
C GLU A 132 7.67 -2.44 -7.27
N CYS A 133 7.46 -1.32 -6.59
CA CYS A 133 6.13 -0.71 -6.40
C CYS A 133 5.76 0.33 -7.47
N VAL A 134 6.75 0.83 -8.23
CA VAL A 134 6.57 1.86 -9.26
C VAL A 134 6.40 1.22 -10.64
N PRO A 135 5.32 1.51 -11.39
CA PRO A 135 5.13 0.98 -12.73
C PRO A 135 6.26 1.34 -13.70
N THR A 136 6.64 0.39 -14.55
CA THR A 136 7.67 0.60 -15.57
C THR A 136 7.04 1.26 -16.81
N GLY A 137 6.90 2.59 -16.77
CA GLY A 137 6.49 3.46 -17.88
C GLY A 137 7.61 4.41 -18.31
N LYS A 138 7.52 4.99 -19.53
CA LYS A 138 8.58 5.87 -20.07
C LYS A 138 8.79 7.10 -19.18
N VAL A 139 9.98 7.23 -18.60
CA VAL A 139 10.45 8.47 -17.97
C VAL A 139 10.60 9.53 -19.06
N VAL A 140 9.84 10.62 -18.95
CA VAL A 140 9.92 11.78 -19.86
C VAL A 140 10.65 12.92 -19.16
N GLY A 141 11.73 13.40 -19.78
CA GLY A 141 12.28 14.75 -19.53
C GLY A 141 13.37 14.85 -18.47
N GLY A 142 14.60 15.14 -18.91
CA GLY A 142 15.75 15.43 -18.07
C GLY A 142 16.99 15.69 -18.91
N ASP A 143 16.99 16.79 -19.67
CA ASP A 143 18.04 17.08 -20.66
C ASP A 143 19.39 17.48 -20.02
N HIS A 144 20.45 16.73 -20.32
CA HIS A 144 21.81 17.24 -20.47
C HIS A 144 22.66 16.28 -21.35
N PRO A 145 23.67 16.75 -22.12
CA PRO A 145 24.12 16.05 -23.33
C PRO A 145 25.38 15.18 -23.19
N SER A 146 25.52 14.23 -24.13
CA SER A 146 26.72 13.43 -24.50
C SER A 146 27.25 12.44 -23.44
N LEU A 147 27.47 11.16 -23.74
CA LEU A 147 28.29 10.64 -24.85
C LEU A 147 27.74 9.29 -25.38
N GLY A 148 27.80 9.06 -26.70
CA GLY A 148 27.17 7.91 -27.33
C GLY A 148 28.06 6.66 -27.51
N SER A 149 27.41 5.51 -27.69
CA SER A 149 27.94 4.30 -28.33
C SER A 149 26.73 3.48 -28.83
N LEU A 150 26.23 3.80 -30.02
CA LEU A 150 26.50 3.05 -31.26
C LEU A 150 25.79 1.68 -31.30
N GLU A 151 24.72 1.63 -32.08
CA GLU A 151 23.95 0.43 -32.41
C GLU A 151 24.79 -0.59 -33.17
N LYS A 152 24.53 -1.89 -32.96
CA LYS A 152 24.65 -2.87 -34.05
C LYS A 152 23.81 -4.13 -33.82
N ASP A 153 22.69 -4.19 -34.53
CA ASP A 153 21.99 -5.45 -34.80
C ASP A 153 22.86 -6.39 -35.64
N LEU A 154 22.87 -7.69 -35.30
CA LEU A 154 23.07 -8.79 -36.26
C LEU A 154 22.22 -10.00 -35.85
N HIS A 155 21.53 -10.58 -36.83
CA HIS A 155 20.51 -11.63 -36.66
C HIS A 155 21.07 -13.06 -36.54
N ASP A 156 20.24 -13.92 -35.94
CA ASP A 156 20.00 -15.35 -36.22
C ASP A 156 21.18 -16.32 -36.42
N LYS A 157 21.21 -17.35 -35.55
CA LYS A 157 21.05 -18.75 -36.00
C LYS A 157 20.69 -19.74 -34.89
N HIS A 158 19.44 -20.21 -34.98
CA HIS A 158 18.96 -21.59 -34.77
C HIS A 158 19.88 -22.59 -34.03
N ASN A 159 19.41 -23.14 -32.90
CA ASN A 159 19.36 -24.61 -32.80
C ASN A 159 18.25 -25.12 -31.87
N SER A 160 17.40 -25.98 -32.41
CA SER A 160 16.40 -26.78 -31.72
C SER A 160 17.04 -28.00 -31.04
N PHE A 161 16.54 -28.45 -29.89
CA PHE A 161 16.09 -29.84 -29.70
C PHE A 161 15.21 -29.99 -28.46
N SER A 162 14.43 -31.07 -28.43
CA SER A 162 13.20 -31.22 -27.65
C SER A 162 13.35 -32.05 -26.37
N THR A 163 12.36 -31.91 -25.49
CA THR A 163 11.81 -32.94 -24.57
C THR A 163 12.64 -34.16 -24.19
N GLU A 164 12.83 -34.36 -22.89
CA GLU A 164 12.51 -35.66 -22.29
C GLU A 164 11.95 -35.52 -20.87
N GLN A 165 11.01 -36.40 -20.52
CA GLN A 165 10.53 -36.57 -19.14
C GLN A 165 11.57 -37.38 -18.33
N VAL A 166 11.47 -37.35 -16.99
CA VAL A 166 11.40 -38.55 -16.13
C VAL A 166 11.35 -38.12 -14.66
N SER A 167 10.41 -38.68 -13.89
CA SER A 167 10.39 -38.60 -12.41
C SER A 167 11.20 -39.74 -11.80
N PRO A 168 11.51 -39.67 -10.50
CA PRO A 168 11.01 -40.77 -9.66
C PRO A 168 10.41 -40.32 -8.32
N ARG A 169 9.56 -41.19 -7.77
CA ARG A 169 8.90 -41.04 -6.46
C ARG A 169 9.72 -41.66 -5.31
N SER A 170 9.53 -41.07 -4.13
CA SER A 170 9.40 -41.71 -2.80
C SER A 170 10.51 -42.62 -2.22
N GLN A 171 10.92 -42.35 -0.97
CA GLN A 171 10.62 -43.26 0.17
C GLN A 171 10.79 -42.63 1.58
N SER A 172 9.69 -42.62 2.33
CA SER A 172 9.52 -42.90 3.79
C SER A 172 10.57 -42.53 4.88
N SER A 173 10.18 -41.57 5.72
CA SER A 173 10.05 -41.64 7.20
C SER A 173 11.22 -42.04 8.14
N LYS A 174 11.43 -41.24 9.22
CA LYS A 174 11.06 -41.61 10.62
C LYS A 174 11.27 -40.47 11.64
N VAL A 175 10.48 -40.52 12.73
CA VAL A 175 10.54 -39.62 13.91
C VAL A 175 10.68 -40.48 15.18
N ILE A 176 11.76 -40.29 15.96
CA ILE A 176 11.99 -40.65 17.40
C ILE A 176 13.16 -39.75 17.89
N GLY A 177 13.28 -39.21 19.11
CA GLY A 177 12.38 -39.21 20.28
C GLY A 177 13.06 -39.58 21.60
N GLY A 178 13.65 -38.62 22.35
CA GLY A 178 14.28 -38.89 23.67
C GLY A 178 15.05 -37.70 24.27
N THR A 179 15.16 -37.62 25.61
CA THR A 179 15.56 -36.42 26.38
C THR A 179 16.42 -36.77 27.62
N VAL A 180 17.21 -35.82 28.15
CA VAL A 180 17.82 -35.79 29.53
C VAL A 180 18.96 -36.83 29.77
N THR A 181 20.06 -36.69 30.54
CA THR A 181 20.75 -35.73 31.47
C THR A 181 22.28 -35.84 31.17
N GLY A 182 23.26 -35.02 31.59
CA GLY A 182 23.40 -34.08 32.70
C GLY A 182 24.41 -34.55 33.76
N LEU A 183 25.72 -34.21 33.67
CA LEU A 183 26.64 -34.06 34.83
C LEU A 183 27.94 -33.29 34.49
N VAL A 184 28.62 -32.83 35.55
CA VAL A 184 29.73 -31.85 35.57
C VAL A 184 31.03 -32.51 36.03
N ASN A 185 32.20 -32.09 35.51
CA ASN A 185 33.39 -31.88 36.37
C ASN A 185 34.48 -31.00 35.74
N ARG A 186 35.13 -30.20 36.59
CA ARG A 186 36.29 -29.33 36.27
C ARG A 186 37.59 -30.02 36.69
N VAL A 187 38.69 -29.83 35.95
CA VAL A 187 40.06 -29.74 36.51
C VAL A 187 40.85 -28.67 35.75
N SER A 188 41.73 -27.97 36.46
CA SER A 188 42.58 -26.85 35.99
C SER A 188 43.86 -27.31 35.27
N GLY A 189 44.47 -26.42 34.47
CA GLY A 189 45.76 -26.62 33.84
C GLY A 189 46.34 -25.35 33.21
N GLU A 190 47.23 -24.69 33.96
CA GLU A 190 48.21 -23.66 33.51
C GLU A 190 49.11 -24.20 32.37
N GLU A 191 49.90 -23.44 31.60
CA GLU A 191 50.07 -22.02 31.25
C GLU A 191 51.10 -22.04 30.09
N THR A 192 51.11 -21.11 29.12
CA THR A 192 52.36 -20.54 28.51
C THR A 192 52.11 -19.57 27.34
N THR A 193 52.45 -18.31 27.59
CA THR A 193 53.21 -17.41 26.69
C THR A 193 52.96 -17.43 25.15
N LYS A 194 52.44 -16.31 24.63
CA LYS A 194 53.29 -15.31 23.92
C LYS A 194 52.53 -14.00 23.62
N ARG A 195 53.23 -12.88 23.84
CA ARG A 195 52.72 -11.50 23.71
C ARG A 195 53.64 -10.72 22.76
N ARG A 196 53.13 -10.28 21.59
CA ARG A 196 53.39 -8.93 21.01
C ARG A 196 52.83 -8.70 19.59
N ARG A 197 51.91 -7.72 19.52
CA ARG A 197 52.06 -6.43 18.83
C ARG A 197 52.21 -6.40 17.29
N ILE A 198 51.10 -6.01 16.65
CA ILE A 198 50.94 -4.94 15.64
C ILE A 198 52.20 -4.50 14.87
N SER A 199 52.13 -4.62 13.54
CA SER A 199 52.74 -3.68 12.60
C SER A 199 51.79 -3.39 11.43
N SER A 200 51.82 -2.17 10.91
CA SER A 200 51.02 -1.69 9.78
C SER A 200 51.94 -1.29 8.62
N ALA A 201 51.68 -1.76 7.39
CA ALA A 201 52.08 -1.05 6.16
C ALA A 201 51.45 -1.64 4.88
N LYS A 202 50.40 -0.98 4.40
CA LYS A 202 50.16 -0.47 3.02
C LYS A 202 50.26 -1.38 1.76
N GLN A 203 49.41 -1.00 0.79
CA GLN A 203 49.24 -1.48 -0.60
C GLN A 203 48.45 -2.81 -0.75
N ALA A 204 47.53 -2.96 -1.71
CA ALA A 204 47.04 -2.03 -2.74
C ALA A 204 45.50 -2.10 -2.89
N SER A 205 44.95 -1.17 -3.66
CA SER A 205 43.54 -1.13 -4.05
C SER A 205 43.14 -2.32 -4.93
N ASP A 206 42.02 -2.95 -4.61
CA ASP A 206 41.11 -3.47 -5.64
C ASP A 206 39.68 -3.07 -5.29
N SER A 207 39.16 -2.12 -6.07
CA SER A 207 37.81 -1.57 -5.92
C SER A 207 36.79 -2.50 -6.57
N SER A 208 36.20 -3.40 -5.79
CA SER A 208 34.91 -4.01 -6.13
C SER A 208 33.78 -3.09 -5.68
N ALA A 209 33.65 -1.96 -6.37
CA ALA A 209 32.43 -1.16 -6.32
C ALA A 209 31.35 -1.91 -7.09
N LEU A 210 30.78 -2.95 -6.47
CA LEU A 210 29.47 -3.46 -6.85
C LEU A 210 28.51 -2.27 -6.77
N SER A 211 28.01 -1.87 -7.93
CA SER A 211 27.08 -0.75 -8.05
C SER A 211 25.90 -0.98 -7.11
N GLU A 212 25.72 -0.11 -6.12
CA GLU A 212 24.45 -0.02 -5.40
C GLU A 212 23.38 0.39 -6.41
N GLU A 213 22.70 -0.60 -7.01
CA GLU A 213 21.46 -0.34 -7.71
C GLU A 213 20.51 0.32 -6.72
N THR A 214 20.24 1.61 -6.92
CA THR A 214 19.30 2.35 -6.08
C THR A 214 17.97 1.60 -6.11
N LEU A 215 17.58 0.97 -5.00
CA LEU A 215 16.37 0.13 -4.90
C LEU A 215 15.07 0.95 -5.04
N SER A 216 15.21 2.27 -5.14
CA SER A 216 14.14 3.25 -5.22
C SER A 216 14.12 3.99 -6.55
N ALA A 217 12.92 4.43 -6.94
CA ALA A 217 12.61 5.27 -8.09
C ALA A 217 12.02 6.60 -7.62
N LEU A 218 12.37 7.66 -8.36
CA LEU A 218 11.81 9.00 -8.24
C LEU A 218 10.33 9.03 -8.68
N PRO A 219 9.58 10.11 -8.37
CA PRO A 219 8.24 10.36 -8.91
C PRO A 219 8.14 10.14 -10.41
N CYS A 220 7.33 9.15 -10.78
CA CYS A 220 7.09 8.74 -12.16
C CYS A 220 5.59 8.81 -12.45
N LEU A 221 5.23 9.38 -13.61
CA LEU A 221 3.87 9.39 -14.13
C LEU A 221 3.46 7.96 -14.52
N VAL A 222 2.35 7.49 -13.98
CA VAL A 222 1.80 6.16 -14.25
C VAL A 222 1.07 6.16 -15.59
N ALA A 223 1.58 5.39 -16.55
CA ALA A 223 0.96 5.24 -17.86
C ALA A 223 -0.35 4.44 -17.77
N LEU A 224 -1.47 5.15 -17.96
CA LEU A 224 -2.83 4.59 -18.10
C LEU A 224 -3.32 4.76 -19.55
N ASN A 225 -4.40 4.05 -19.90
CA ASN A 225 -5.05 4.22 -21.20
C ASN A 225 -5.59 5.65 -21.38
N THR A 226 -5.61 6.14 -22.62
CA THR A 226 -6.09 7.49 -22.94
C THR A 226 -7.54 7.70 -22.47
N GLY A 227 -7.77 8.81 -21.77
CA GLY A 227 -9.09 9.17 -21.23
C GLY A 227 -9.41 8.58 -19.84
N VAL A 228 -8.57 7.69 -19.28
CA VAL A 228 -8.70 7.28 -17.87
C VAL A 228 -8.29 8.47 -16.99
N ARG A 229 -9.20 8.94 -16.14
CA ARG A 229 -8.92 9.91 -15.07
C ARG A 229 -9.10 9.24 -13.72
N ILE A 230 -8.13 9.42 -12.83
CA ILE A 230 -8.13 8.89 -11.46
C ILE A 230 -8.65 9.94 -10.49
N ILE A 231 -9.45 9.49 -9.51
CA ILE A 231 -10.05 10.32 -8.45
C ILE A 231 -9.69 9.88 -7.04
N ASN A 232 -9.20 8.65 -6.86
CA ASN A 232 -8.77 8.16 -5.56
C ASN A 232 -7.60 7.18 -5.70
N VAL A 233 -6.74 7.12 -4.69
CA VAL A 233 -5.53 6.30 -4.66
C VAL A 233 -5.32 5.74 -3.25
N ALA A 234 -4.85 4.49 -3.16
CA ALA A 234 -4.54 3.82 -1.91
C ALA A 234 -3.25 3.00 -2.06
N ALA A 235 -2.28 3.22 -1.17
CA ALA A 235 -1.01 2.51 -1.14
C ALA A 235 -0.99 1.52 0.03
N GLY A 236 -0.74 0.25 -0.27
CA GLY A 236 -0.54 -0.80 0.74
C GLY A 236 0.93 -1.03 1.05
N GLY A 237 1.26 -2.21 1.57
CA GLY A 237 2.66 -2.54 1.89
C GLY A 237 3.59 -2.39 0.68
N ARG A 238 3.23 -3.01 -0.45
CA ARG A 238 4.01 -2.98 -1.71
C ARG A 238 3.16 -3.00 -2.98
N HIS A 239 1.90 -2.59 -2.86
CA HIS A 239 0.93 -2.56 -3.94
C HIS A 239 0.13 -1.27 -3.90
N THR A 240 -0.40 -0.86 -5.04
CA THR A 240 -1.25 0.32 -5.15
C THR A 240 -2.59 -0.08 -5.74
N LEU A 241 -3.66 0.55 -5.25
CA LEU A 241 -4.94 0.62 -5.95
C LEU A 241 -5.24 2.08 -6.33
N SER A 242 -5.91 2.28 -7.45
CA SER A 242 -6.49 3.57 -7.83
C SER A 242 -7.90 3.41 -8.41
N LEU A 243 -8.73 4.43 -8.25
CA LEU A 243 -10.13 4.46 -8.67
C LEU A 243 -10.31 5.52 -9.75
N SER A 244 -10.92 5.13 -10.87
CA SER A 244 -11.19 6.03 -12.01
C SER A 244 -12.64 6.48 -12.11
N VAL A 245 -12.89 7.60 -12.80
CA VAL A 245 -14.23 8.23 -12.99
C VAL A 245 -15.12 7.47 -13.99
N SER A 246 -14.94 6.16 -14.17
CA SER A 246 -15.83 5.39 -15.06
C SER A 246 -17.22 5.21 -14.44
N ASP A 247 -18.20 4.88 -15.28
CA ASP A 247 -19.56 4.51 -14.91
C ASP A 247 -19.63 3.45 -13.79
N VAL A 248 -18.77 2.44 -13.85
CA VAL A 248 -18.64 1.38 -12.83
C VAL A 248 -17.61 1.67 -11.73
N GLY A 249 -16.91 2.80 -11.77
CA GLY A 249 -15.77 3.10 -10.88
C GLY A 249 -14.64 2.07 -11.04
N GLN A 250 -14.01 2.00 -12.22
CA GLN A 250 -12.97 0.99 -12.48
C GLN A 250 -11.78 1.18 -11.52
N VAL A 251 -11.49 0.13 -10.76
CA VAL A 251 -10.32 0.00 -9.88
C VAL A 251 -9.15 -0.56 -10.68
N TRP A 252 -7.97 0.04 -10.53
CA TRP A 252 -6.72 -0.40 -11.16
C TRP A 252 -5.73 -0.78 -10.07
N GLY A 253 -4.93 -1.84 -10.28
CA GLY A 253 -3.93 -2.31 -9.33
C GLY A 253 -2.57 -2.58 -9.97
N TRP A 254 -1.49 -2.34 -9.22
CA TRP A 254 -0.11 -2.64 -9.62
C TRP A 254 0.81 -2.83 -8.40
N GLY A 255 2.05 -3.28 -8.65
CA GLY A 255 3.05 -3.59 -7.63
C GLY A 255 3.10 -5.09 -7.31
N TYR A 256 3.38 -5.43 -6.05
CA TYR A 256 3.50 -6.81 -5.58
C TYR A 256 2.13 -7.46 -5.36
N GLY A 257 1.86 -8.59 -6.02
CA GLY A 257 0.58 -9.32 -5.97
C GLY A 257 0.67 -10.78 -5.50
N GLY A 258 1.81 -11.19 -4.91
CA GLY A 258 2.09 -12.59 -4.55
C GLY A 258 1.13 -13.22 -3.52
N GLU A 259 0.38 -12.40 -2.79
CA GLU A 259 -0.63 -12.82 -1.81
C GLU A 259 -2.07 -12.61 -2.31
N GLY A 260 -2.26 -12.23 -3.57
CA GLY A 260 -3.58 -11.93 -4.13
C GLY A 260 -4.10 -10.52 -3.84
N GLN A 261 -3.32 -9.63 -3.22
CA GLN A 261 -3.75 -8.25 -2.84
C GLN A 261 -4.15 -7.35 -4.02
N LEU A 262 -3.96 -7.80 -5.26
CA LEU A 262 -4.41 -7.15 -6.48
C LEU A 262 -5.74 -7.71 -7.02
N GLY A 263 -6.29 -8.77 -6.44
CA GLY A 263 -7.61 -9.30 -6.78
C GLY A 263 -7.71 -9.96 -8.16
N LEU A 264 -6.59 -10.39 -8.75
CA LEU A 264 -6.50 -10.87 -10.13
C LEU A 264 -6.76 -12.39 -10.29
N GLY A 265 -7.43 -13.01 -9.31
CA GLY A 265 -7.77 -14.45 -9.29
C GLY A 265 -6.57 -15.40 -9.17
N SER A 266 -5.35 -14.87 -9.02
CA SER A 266 -4.11 -15.65 -9.00
C SER A 266 -2.99 -14.91 -8.29
N ARG A 267 -1.98 -15.66 -7.80
CA ARG A 267 -0.80 -15.13 -7.11
C ARG A 267 0.23 -14.58 -8.12
N ILE A 268 -0.08 -13.43 -8.72
CA ILE A 268 0.83 -12.76 -9.66
C ILE A 268 1.88 -11.98 -8.87
N ARG A 269 3.10 -12.51 -8.74
CA ARG A 269 4.16 -11.93 -7.88
C ARG A 269 4.36 -10.43 -8.10
N MET A 270 4.47 -9.98 -9.35
CA MET A 270 4.67 -8.59 -9.73
C MET A 270 3.75 -8.21 -10.88
N VAL A 271 3.17 -7.01 -10.80
CA VAL A 271 2.32 -6.39 -11.82
C VAL A 271 2.90 -5.00 -12.11
N SER A 272 3.65 -4.87 -13.20
CA SER A 272 4.50 -3.69 -13.50
C SER A 272 3.80 -2.56 -14.27
N SER A 273 2.50 -2.71 -14.56
CA SER A 273 1.63 -1.69 -15.15
C SER A 273 0.24 -1.76 -14.51
N PRO A 274 -0.59 -0.71 -14.55
CA PRO A 274 -1.94 -0.76 -13.97
C PRO A 274 -2.82 -1.81 -14.66
N HIS A 275 -3.37 -2.74 -13.88
CA HIS A 275 -4.30 -3.77 -14.35
C HIS A 275 -5.70 -3.57 -13.76
N PRO A 276 -6.78 -3.73 -14.55
CA PRO A 276 -8.15 -3.69 -14.02
C PRO A 276 -8.39 -4.77 -12.96
N VAL A 277 -8.91 -4.38 -11.80
CA VAL A 277 -9.36 -5.30 -10.75
C VAL A 277 -10.85 -5.59 -10.94
N PRO A 278 -11.28 -6.87 -10.99
CA PRO A 278 -12.66 -7.26 -11.30
C PRO A 278 -13.59 -7.14 -10.08
N CYS A 279 -13.76 -5.93 -9.55
CA CYS A 279 -14.60 -5.68 -8.36
C CYS A 279 -16.10 -5.78 -8.62
N ILE A 280 -16.55 -5.48 -9.85
CA ILE A 280 -17.96 -5.47 -10.26
C ILE A 280 -18.09 -6.19 -11.59
N ASP A 281 -19.07 -7.08 -11.67
CA ASP A 281 -19.37 -7.86 -12.87
C ASP A 281 -20.35 -7.09 -13.77
N SER A 282 -19.80 -6.44 -14.81
CA SER A 282 -20.57 -5.66 -15.79
C SER A 282 -21.62 -6.47 -16.57
N SER A 283 -21.65 -7.81 -16.46
CA SER A 283 -22.67 -8.64 -17.11
C SER A 283 -24.10 -8.42 -16.58
N ALA A 284 -24.26 -7.73 -15.43
CA ALA A 284 -25.55 -7.38 -14.86
C ALA A 284 -26.49 -6.59 -15.80
N TYR A 285 -25.95 -5.92 -16.83
CA TYR A 285 -26.75 -5.20 -17.83
C TYR A 285 -27.46 -6.09 -18.87
N VAL A 286 -27.19 -7.40 -18.93
CA VAL A 286 -27.74 -8.29 -19.97
C VAL A 286 -28.69 -9.35 -19.39
N LYS A 287 -29.97 -8.99 -19.41
CA LYS A 287 -31.17 -9.86 -19.26
C LYS A 287 -31.33 -10.60 -17.93
N GLU A 288 -32.34 -10.15 -17.20
CA GLU A 288 -33.16 -11.09 -16.44
C GLU A 288 -33.70 -12.19 -17.37
N ARG A 289 -33.51 -13.44 -16.95
CA ARG A 289 -34.23 -14.60 -17.47
C ARG A 289 -34.64 -15.44 -16.26
N PRO A 290 -35.91 -15.84 -16.12
CA PRO A 290 -36.38 -16.49 -14.90
C PRO A 290 -35.69 -17.85 -14.70
N PRO A 291 -35.49 -18.29 -13.45
CA PRO A 291 -34.74 -19.51 -13.15
C PRO A 291 -35.49 -20.76 -13.64
N SER A 292 -34.88 -21.49 -14.56
CA SER A 292 -35.32 -22.83 -14.93
C SER A 292 -34.90 -23.83 -13.86
N VAL A 293 -35.88 -24.47 -13.21
CA VAL A 293 -35.66 -25.49 -12.19
C VAL A 293 -34.99 -26.73 -12.79
N THR A 294 -33.78 -27.05 -12.34
CA THR A 294 -33.17 -28.38 -12.52
C THR A 294 -32.74 -28.92 -11.16
N ARG A 295 -33.06 -30.19 -10.90
CA ARG A 295 -33.07 -30.79 -9.57
C ARG A 295 -31.87 -31.73 -9.39
N GLY A 296 -30.96 -31.37 -8.48
CA GLY A 296 -30.08 -32.32 -7.78
C GLY A 296 -28.63 -32.41 -8.27
N SER A 297 -27.72 -31.86 -7.45
CA SER A 297 -26.44 -32.50 -7.08
C SER A 297 -25.97 -31.88 -5.76
N MET A 298 -25.43 -32.68 -4.84
CA MET A 298 -24.84 -32.19 -3.59
C MET A 298 -23.32 -32.09 -3.75
N SER A 299 -22.87 -30.94 -4.25
CA SER A 299 -21.50 -30.45 -4.12
C SER A 299 -21.56 -29.11 -3.40
N SER A 300 -20.69 -28.90 -2.42
CA SER A 300 -20.55 -27.61 -1.73
C SER A 300 -19.85 -26.59 -2.65
N GLU A 301 -20.56 -26.13 -3.67
CA GLU A 301 -20.15 -24.96 -4.43
C GLU A 301 -20.23 -23.76 -3.49
N ALA A 302 -19.08 -23.14 -3.22
CA ALA A 302 -19.04 -21.89 -2.47
C ALA A 302 -19.89 -20.87 -3.20
N GLN A 303 -21.02 -20.48 -2.60
CA GLN A 303 -21.98 -19.60 -3.24
C GLN A 303 -21.38 -18.20 -3.32
N VAL A 304 -20.76 -17.89 -4.47
CA VAL A 304 -20.17 -16.58 -4.76
C VAL A 304 -21.31 -15.56 -4.80
N TYR A 305 -21.55 -14.91 -3.67
CA TYR A 305 -22.48 -13.79 -3.58
C TYR A 305 -21.96 -12.68 -4.49
N LYS A 306 -22.69 -12.40 -5.59
CA LYS A 306 -22.45 -11.20 -6.39
C LYS A 306 -22.60 -10.00 -5.45
N ALA A 307 -21.54 -9.22 -5.29
CA ALA A 307 -21.54 -8.10 -4.38
C ALA A 307 -22.62 -7.07 -4.81
N PRO A 308 -23.49 -6.60 -3.89
CA PRO A 308 -24.46 -5.57 -4.20
C PRO A 308 -23.81 -4.27 -4.66
N GLY A 309 -24.42 -3.60 -5.64
CA GLY A 309 -23.98 -2.33 -6.18
C GLY A 309 -23.76 -2.37 -7.69
N THR A 310 -23.57 -1.18 -8.25
CA THR A 310 -23.34 -0.94 -9.69
C THR A 310 -22.03 -0.23 -9.96
N TYR A 311 -21.46 0.49 -8.98
CA TYR A 311 -20.16 1.14 -9.11
C TYR A 311 -19.35 1.15 -7.82
N VAL A 312 -18.01 1.21 -7.93
CA VAL A 312 -17.12 1.37 -6.77
C VAL A 312 -17.04 2.84 -6.38
N LYS A 313 -17.24 3.13 -5.08
CA LYS A 313 -17.12 4.48 -4.51
C LYS A 313 -15.89 4.71 -3.63
N GLY A 314 -15.22 3.64 -3.18
CA GLY A 314 -14.11 3.73 -2.24
C GLY A 314 -13.15 2.54 -2.32
N ILE A 315 -11.88 2.80 -1.98
CA ILE A 315 -10.78 1.83 -1.97
C ILE A 315 -9.91 2.04 -0.73
N ALA A 316 -9.31 0.98 -0.21
CA ALA A 316 -8.27 1.02 0.81
C ALA A 316 -7.27 -0.14 0.61
N CYS A 317 -6.03 0.05 1.05
CA CYS A 317 -4.97 -0.93 0.97
C CYS A 317 -4.32 -1.08 2.34
N GLY A 318 -4.22 -2.32 2.83
CA GLY A 318 -3.48 -2.65 4.04
C GLY A 318 -2.08 -3.16 3.72
N GLY A 319 -1.45 -3.85 4.69
CA GLY A 319 -0.10 -4.37 4.52
C GLY A 319 0.04 -5.39 3.38
N ARG A 320 -0.90 -6.33 3.30
CA ARG A 320 -0.94 -7.40 2.27
C ARG A 320 -2.35 -7.75 1.80
N HIS A 321 -3.32 -6.88 2.07
CA HIS A 321 -4.70 -7.00 1.62
C HIS A 321 -5.21 -5.67 1.08
N SER A 322 -6.38 -5.72 0.48
CA SER A 322 -7.07 -4.60 -0.17
C SER A 322 -8.56 -4.70 0.14
N ALA A 323 -9.22 -3.55 0.16
CA ALA A 323 -10.65 -3.47 0.37
C ALA A 323 -11.31 -2.41 -0.52
N VAL A 324 -12.57 -2.62 -0.85
CA VAL A 324 -13.36 -1.85 -1.82
C VAL A 324 -14.77 -1.67 -1.27
N ILE A 325 -15.38 -0.49 -1.45
CA ILE A 325 -16.79 -0.25 -1.13
C ILE A 325 -17.56 0.07 -2.42
N THR A 326 -18.70 -0.59 -2.63
CA THR A 326 -19.67 -0.25 -3.70
C THR A 326 -20.59 0.91 -3.29
N ASP A 327 -21.30 1.49 -4.24
CA ASP A 327 -22.41 2.43 -4.02
C ASP A 327 -23.43 1.93 -2.98
N ALA A 328 -23.88 0.68 -3.14
CA ALA A 328 -24.79 -0.01 -2.22
C ALA A 328 -24.21 -0.24 -0.81
N GLY A 329 -22.92 0.04 -0.58
CA GLY A 329 -22.27 -0.11 0.73
C GLY A 329 -21.74 -1.52 1.01
N ALA A 330 -21.76 -2.41 0.02
CA ALA A 330 -21.10 -3.71 0.15
C ALA A 330 -19.59 -3.51 0.23
N VAL A 331 -18.95 -4.24 1.13
CA VAL A 331 -17.49 -4.28 1.28
C VAL A 331 -16.97 -5.55 0.62
N LEU A 332 -16.01 -5.39 -0.29
CA LEU A 332 -15.24 -6.49 -0.86
C LEU A 332 -13.81 -6.42 -0.36
N THR A 333 -13.22 -7.56 -0.04
CA THR A 333 -11.84 -7.68 0.43
C THR A 333 -11.08 -8.74 -0.35
N PHE A 334 -9.77 -8.56 -0.50
CA PHE A 334 -8.90 -9.50 -1.19
C PHE A 334 -7.43 -9.37 -0.76
N GLY A 335 -6.68 -10.45 -0.90
CA GLY A 335 -5.28 -10.58 -0.51
C GLY A 335 -5.07 -11.52 0.66
N TRP A 336 -3.97 -11.30 1.38
CA TRP A 336 -3.53 -12.14 2.48
C TRP A 336 -4.54 -12.13 3.62
N GLY A 337 -4.96 -13.31 4.10
CA GLY A 337 -6.03 -13.48 5.09
C GLY A 337 -5.60 -14.05 6.44
N LEU A 338 -4.31 -14.34 6.66
CA LEU A 338 -3.83 -15.11 7.83
C LEU A 338 -4.32 -14.63 9.21
N TYR A 339 -4.55 -13.33 9.39
CA TYR A 339 -5.03 -12.76 10.65
C TYR A 339 -6.53 -12.42 10.65
N GLY A 340 -7.28 -12.83 9.63
CA GLY A 340 -8.71 -12.53 9.48
C GLY A 340 -9.03 -11.19 8.80
N GLN A 341 -8.03 -10.48 8.26
CA GLN A 341 -8.20 -9.12 7.71
C GLN A 341 -9.08 -9.03 6.45
N CYS A 342 -9.45 -10.16 5.87
CA CYS A 342 -10.46 -10.27 4.81
C CYS A 342 -11.89 -10.49 5.36
N GLY A 343 -12.10 -10.73 6.65
CA GLY A 343 -13.43 -10.73 7.27
C GLY A 343 -14.36 -11.86 6.82
N GLN A 344 -13.83 -12.96 6.27
CA GLN A 344 -14.61 -14.04 5.64
C GLN A 344 -15.00 -15.18 6.60
N GLY A 345 -14.69 -15.06 7.90
CA GLY A 345 -14.86 -16.14 8.86
C GLY A 345 -13.78 -17.23 8.80
N SER A 346 -12.75 -17.05 7.96
CA SER A 346 -11.56 -17.90 7.86
C SER A 346 -10.27 -17.07 7.87
N THR A 347 -9.13 -17.76 7.78
CA THR A 347 -7.80 -17.16 7.64
C THR A 347 -7.19 -17.42 6.26
N ASP A 348 -8.02 -17.76 5.26
CA ASP A 348 -7.58 -18.08 3.90
C ASP A 348 -7.29 -16.83 3.08
N ASP A 349 -6.41 -16.95 2.09
CA ASP A 349 -6.04 -15.83 1.21
C ASP A 349 -7.07 -15.68 0.06
N GLU A 350 -7.65 -14.49 -0.05
CA GLU A 350 -8.70 -14.18 -1.02
C GLU A 350 -8.11 -13.63 -2.31
N LEU A 351 -7.95 -14.48 -3.33
CA LEU A 351 -7.24 -14.11 -4.56
C LEU A 351 -8.05 -13.22 -5.53
N SER A 352 -9.36 -13.06 -5.28
CA SER A 352 -10.28 -12.19 -6.03
C SER A 352 -11.10 -11.36 -5.05
N PRO A 353 -11.67 -10.20 -5.44
CA PRO A 353 -12.57 -9.43 -4.57
C PRO A 353 -13.77 -10.26 -4.10
N LEU A 354 -13.80 -10.58 -2.80
CA LEU A 354 -14.89 -11.34 -2.19
C LEU A 354 -15.70 -10.46 -1.23
N CYS A 355 -17.04 -10.55 -1.32
CA CYS A 355 -17.95 -9.77 -0.51
C CYS A 355 -17.95 -10.25 0.96
N VAL A 356 -17.63 -9.36 1.89
CA VAL A 356 -17.70 -9.59 3.35
C VAL A 356 -19.17 -9.78 3.75
N SER A 357 -19.61 -11.05 3.77
CA SER A 357 -21.05 -11.38 3.78
C SER A 357 -21.75 -11.01 5.09
N SER A 358 -21.01 -10.91 6.19
CA SER A 358 -21.48 -10.42 7.50
C SER A 358 -21.84 -8.92 7.53
N LEU A 359 -21.35 -8.13 6.56
CA LEU A 359 -21.69 -6.71 6.43
C LEU A 359 -22.84 -6.44 5.43
N LEU A 360 -23.42 -7.48 4.83
CA LEU A 360 -24.50 -7.31 3.86
C LEU A 360 -25.75 -6.69 4.51
N GLY A 361 -26.29 -5.66 3.85
CA GLY A 361 -27.42 -4.88 4.35
C GLY A 361 -27.02 -3.68 5.21
N ILE A 362 -25.77 -3.59 5.67
CA ILE A 362 -25.25 -2.41 6.36
C ILE A 362 -24.69 -1.44 5.32
N GLN A 363 -25.14 -0.18 5.36
CA GLN A 363 -24.73 0.84 4.39
C GLN A 363 -23.35 1.40 4.75
N ILE A 364 -22.27 0.68 4.42
CA ILE A 364 -20.91 1.19 4.67
C ILE A 364 -20.63 2.44 3.82
N LYS A 365 -20.02 3.45 4.46
CA LYS A 365 -19.68 4.76 3.90
C LYS A 365 -18.18 4.96 3.76
N GLY A 366 -17.39 4.52 4.75
CA GLY A 366 -15.93 4.65 4.76
C GLY A 366 -15.24 3.35 5.15
N ILE A 367 -14.00 3.19 4.69
CA ILE A 367 -13.15 2.03 4.97
C ILE A 367 -11.69 2.49 5.09
N ALA A 368 -10.97 1.88 6.04
CA ALA A 368 -9.54 2.00 6.21
C ALA A 368 -8.94 0.60 6.41
N ALA A 369 -7.70 0.40 5.97
CA ALA A 369 -7.00 -0.87 6.13
C ALA A 369 -5.62 -0.60 6.73
N GLY A 370 -5.36 -1.17 7.91
CA GLY A 370 -4.07 -1.13 8.57
C GLY A 370 -3.14 -2.26 8.07
N LEU A 371 -2.03 -2.47 8.78
CA LEU A 371 -1.04 -3.48 8.40
C LEU A 371 -1.66 -4.90 8.30
N TRP A 372 -2.50 -5.26 9.27
CA TRP A 372 -3.13 -6.58 9.41
C TRP A 372 -4.61 -6.51 9.81
N HIS A 373 -5.28 -5.38 9.65
CA HIS A 373 -6.68 -5.19 10.06
C HIS A 373 -7.43 -4.27 9.10
N THR A 374 -8.76 -4.29 9.17
CA THR A 374 -9.67 -3.46 8.39
C THR A 374 -10.68 -2.82 9.33
N VAL A 375 -11.01 -1.55 9.10
CA VAL A 375 -12.02 -0.81 9.85
C VAL A 375 -13.02 -0.18 8.87
N CYS A 376 -14.31 -0.35 9.13
CA CYS A 376 -15.40 0.18 8.32
C CYS A 376 -16.29 1.08 9.17
N ILE A 377 -16.91 2.11 8.57
CA ILE A 377 -17.94 2.94 9.22
C ILE A 377 -19.23 2.96 8.41
N SER A 378 -20.36 2.71 9.08
CA SER A 378 -21.71 2.72 8.49
C SER A 378 -22.23 4.15 8.25
N ALA A 379 -23.37 4.26 7.55
CA ALA A 379 -24.12 5.50 7.42
C ALA A 379 -24.71 5.99 8.75
N ASP A 380 -24.96 5.07 9.68
CA ASP A 380 -25.58 5.31 10.98
C ASP A 380 -24.54 5.65 12.05
N GLY A 381 -23.25 5.51 11.74
CA GLY A 381 -22.11 5.86 12.60
C GLY A 381 -21.46 4.67 13.31
N ASP A 382 -21.98 3.45 13.13
CA ASP A 382 -21.41 2.22 13.68
C ASP A 382 -20.04 1.92 13.05
N VAL A 383 -19.11 1.42 13.88
CA VAL A 383 -17.77 1.02 13.46
C VAL A 383 -17.64 -0.49 13.56
N TYR A 384 -17.13 -1.12 12.50
CA TYR A 384 -16.88 -2.55 12.40
C TYR A 384 -15.39 -2.78 12.15
N SER A 385 -14.81 -3.84 12.71
CA SER A 385 -13.36 -4.01 12.71
C SER A 385 -12.95 -5.47 12.76
N PHE A 386 -12.06 -5.88 11.86
CA PHE A 386 -11.64 -7.28 11.71
C PHE A 386 -10.17 -7.40 11.33
N GLY A 387 -9.59 -8.55 11.63
CA GLY A 387 -8.19 -8.88 11.40
C GLY A 387 -7.38 -9.06 12.67
N GLY A 388 -6.07 -8.87 12.55
CA GLY A 388 -5.13 -9.03 13.66
C GLY A 388 -5.37 -8.00 14.75
N ASN A 389 -5.32 -8.45 16.01
CA ASN A 389 -5.62 -7.60 17.17
C ASN A 389 -4.52 -7.60 18.24
N GLN A 390 -3.34 -8.13 17.93
CA GLN A 390 -2.21 -8.37 18.86
C GLN A 390 -1.75 -7.12 19.65
N PHE A 391 -2.16 -5.93 19.23
CA PHE A 391 -1.87 -4.63 19.85
C PHE A 391 -3.14 -3.83 20.21
N GLY A 392 -4.31 -4.49 20.31
CA GLY A 392 -5.61 -3.84 20.54
C GLY A 392 -6.13 -3.05 19.34
N GLN A 393 -5.67 -3.37 18.12
CA GLN A 393 -5.94 -2.63 16.88
C GLN A 393 -7.44 -2.50 16.54
N LEU A 394 -8.26 -3.47 16.96
CA LEU A 394 -9.69 -3.50 16.67
C LEU A 394 -10.51 -2.63 17.64
N GLY A 395 -9.94 -2.20 18.77
CA GLY A 395 -10.66 -1.40 19.77
C GLY A 395 -11.76 -2.15 20.54
N THR A 396 -11.91 -3.47 20.35
CA THR A 396 -12.93 -4.32 21.00
C THR A 396 -12.66 -4.60 22.49
N GLY A 397 -11.55 -4.10 23.04
CA GLY A 397 -11.10 -4.39 24.41
C GLY A 397 -10.40 -5.74 24.57
N ALA A 398 -10.27 -6.51 23.49
CA ALA A 398 -9.52 -7.76 23.41
C ALA A 398 -8.19 -7.59 22.64
N ASP A 399 -7.35 -8.63 22.67
CA ASP A 399 -6.08 -8.74 21.92
C ASP A 399 -6.08 -9.88 20.88
N GLN A 400 -7.19 -10.63 20.79
CA GLN A 400 -7.36 -11.76 19.88
C GLN A 400 -7.85 -11.31 18.50
N ALA A 401 -7.31 -11.92 17.46
CA ALA A 401 -7.69 -11.61 16.08
C ALA A 401 -9.13 -12.04 15.77
N GLU A 402 -9.86 -11.22 15.03
CA GLU A 402 -11.28 -11.43 14.72
C GLU A 402 -11.43 -11.65 13.21
N VAL A 403 -11.87 -12.85 12.81
CA VAL A 403 -12.05 -13.24 11.39
C VAL A 403 -13.36 -12.75 10.79
N LEU A 404 -14.18 -12.05 11.58
CA LEU A 404 -15.43 -11.40 11.19
C LEU A 404 -15.47 -9.97 11.77
N PRO A 405 -16.22 -9.04 11.15
CA PRO A 405 -16.30 -7.61 11.52
C PRO A 405 -17.15 -7.26 12.74
#